data_AF-A0A379T5L1-F1
#
_entry.id   AF-A0A379T5L1-F1
#
_cell.length_a   1.000
_cell.length_b   1.000
_cell.length_c   1.000
_cell.angle_alpha   90.00
_cell.angle_beta   90.00
_cell.angle_gamma   90.00
#
_symmetry.space_group_name_H-M   'P 1'
#
loop_
_entity.id
_entity.type
_entity.pdbx_description
1 polymer ?
#
loop_
_entity_poly.entity_id
_entity_poly.type
_entity_poly.pdbx_seq_one_letter_code
_entity_poly.pdbx_strand_id
1 'polypeptide(L)'
;MRYPGSLLARYHRSDFAVLLPHRTLKEAESIAGQLLKAVDALPANKMLDRDDMVHIGICAWRSGQSTGQVMEHAEAAARNAALQGGK
;
A
#
# COMPACT_ATOMS: atom_id res chain seq x y z
N MET A 1 -11.67 -3.71 -17.25
CA MET A 1 -10.66 -3.75 -16.17
C MET A 1 -11.05 -2.67 -15.14
N ARG A 2 -11.12 -2.97 -13.84
CA ARG A 2 -11.72 -2.09 -12.82
C ARG A 2 -10.93 -0.80 -12.53
N TYR A 3 -9.62 -0.80 -12.79
CA TYR A 3 -8.74 0.36 -12.64
C TYR A 3 -7.82 0.51 -13.88
N PRO A 4 -8.23 1.26 -14.92
CA PRO A 4 -7.37 1.46 -16.09
C PRO A 4 -6.14 2.29 -15.73
N GLY A 5 -4.97 1.87 -16.23
CA GLY A 5 -3.69 2.56 -15.99
C GLY A 5 -3.05 2.28 -14.62
N SER A 6 -3.68 1.50 -13.74
CA SER A 6 -3.04 1.10 -12.48
C SER A 6 -1.88 0.14 -12.74
N LEU A 7 -0.77 0.34 -12.04
CA LEU A 7 0.40 -0.54 -12.09
C LEU A 7 0.60 -1.19 -10.72
N LEU A 8 0.75 -2.52 -10.70
CA LEU A 8 1.25 -3.26 -9.55
C LEU A 8 2.66 -3.75 -9.89
N ALA A 9 3.61 -3.47 -9.01
CA ALA A 9 4.99 -3.90 -9.16
C ALA A 9 5.52 -4.48 -7.86
N ARG A 10 6.42 -5.45 -7.98
CA ARG A 10 7.29 -5.86 -6.88
C ARG A 10 8.45 -4.87 -6.83
N TYR A 11 8.47 -4.04 -5.79
CA TYR A 11 9.44 -2.96 -5.65
C TYR A 11 10.75 -3.48 -5.04
N HIS A 12 10.65 -4.22 -3.94
CA HIS A 12 11.76 -4.95 -3.31
C HIS A 12 11.38 -6.41 -3.05
N ARG A 13 12.21 -7.15 -2.32
CA ARG A 13 12.01 -8.58 -2.11
C ARG A 13 10.64 -8.87 -1.48
N SER A 14 10.24 -8.10 -0.48
CA SER A 14 8.97 -8.27 0.23
C SER A 14 8.02 -7.07 0.06
N ASP A 15 8.43 -6.02 -0.65
CA ASP A 15 7.63 -4.81 -0.82
C ASP A 15 6.97 -4.76 -2.19
N PHE A 16 5.67 -4.46 -2.18
CA PHE A 16 4.88 -4.26 -3.39
C PHE A 16 4.42 -2.80 -3.46
N ALA A 17 4.45 -2.24 -4.67
CA ALA A 17 3.99 -0.88 -4.93
C ALA A 17 2.82 -0.89 -5.90
N VAL A 18 1.81 -0.07 -5.61
CA VAL A 18 0.65 0.15 -6.48
C VAL A 18 0.60 1.62 -6.86
N LEU A 19 0.70 1.90 -8.16
CA LEU A 19 0.44 3.22 -8.73
C LEU A 19 -1.01 3.29 -9.20
N LEU A 20 -1.75 4.30 -8.73
CA LEU A 20 -3.15 4.53 -9.08
C LEU A 20 -3.31 5.90 -9.76
N PRO A 21 -3.12 6.00 -11.09
CA PRO A 21 -3.32 7.26 -11.80
C PRO A 21 -4.77 7.74 -11.68
N HIS A 22 -4.94 9.07 -11.58
CA HIS A 22 -6.25 9.72 -11.53
C HIS A 22 -7.16 9.24 -10.38
N ARG A 23 -6.57 8.78 -9.28
CA ARG A 23 -7.31 8.41 -8.07
C ARG A 23 -7.03 9.36 -6.94
N THR A 24 -8.08 9.62 -6.18
CA THR A 24 -8.01 10.36 -4.93
C THR A 24 -7.41 9.48 -3.83
N LEU A 25 -6.92 10.11 -2.77
CA LEU A 25 -6.42 9.40 -1.59
C LEU A 25 -7.50 8.49 -0.98
N LYS A 26 -8.75 8.98 -0.91
CA LYS A 26 -9.90 8.21 -0.40
C LYS A 26 -10.19 6.94 -1.20
N GLU A 27 -10.08 7.01 -2.53
CA GLU A 27 -10.23 5.81 -3.37
C GLU A 27 -9.09 4.82 -3.13
N ALA A 28 -7.85 5.31 -2.98
CA ALA A 28 -6.70 4.47 -2.67
C ALA A 28 -6.85 3.80 -1.30
N GLU A 29 -7.34 4.50 -0.28
CA GLU A 29 -7.68 3.93 1.03
C GLU A 29 -8.74 2.84 0.93
N SER A 30 -9.79 3.06 0.14
CA SER A 30 -10.82 2.04 -0.10
C SER A 30 -10.24 0.78 -0.74
N ILE A 31 -9.33 0.93 -1.72
CA ILE A 31 -8.64 -0.19 -2.37
C ILE A 31 -7.72 -0.90 -1.38
N ALA A 32 -6.95 -0.17 -0.58
CA ALA A 32 -6.11 -0.75 0.47
C ALA A 32 -6.91 -1.57 1.48
N GLY A 33 -8.08 -1.08 1.91
CA GLY A 33 -8.99 -1.84 2.78
C GLY A 33 -9.53 -3.11 2.11
N GLN A 34 -9.72 -3.13 0.79
CA GLN A 34 -10.06 -4.35 0.06
C GLN A 34 -8.88 -5.34 0.00
N LEU A 35 -7.65 -4.85 -0.15
CA LEU A 35 -6.45 -5.68 -0.12
C LEU A 35 -6.25 -6.32 1.25
N LEU A 36 -6.40 -5.56 2.34
CA LEU A 36 -6.32 -6.11 3.70
C LEU A 36 -7.34 -7.23 3.91
N LYS A 37 -8.61 -7.01 3.55
CA LYS A 37 -9.64 -8.07 3.64
C LYS A 37 -9.31 -9.31 2.81
N ALA A 38 -8.70 -9.12 1.64
CA ALA A 38 -8.30 -10.23 0.79
C ALA A 38 -7.14 -11.02 1.42
N VAL A 39 -6.20 -10.34 2.09
CA VAL A 39 -5.12 -10.95 2.87
C VAL A 39 -5.68 -11.70 4.08
N ASP A 40 -6.63 -11.12 4.81
CA ASP A 40 -7.29 -11.74 5.97
C ASP A 40 -8.06 -13.02 5.60
N ALA A 41 -8.57 -13.09 4.36
CA ALA A 41 -9.26 -14.26 3.84
C ALA A 41 -8.32 -15.39 3.42
N LEU A 42 -7.00 -15.17 3.39
CA LEU A 42 -6.04 -16.22 3.05
C LEU A 42 -6.01 -17.28 4.16
N PRO A 43 -5.78 -18.56 3.80
CA PRO A 43 -5.67 -19.63 4.80
C PRO A 43 -4.60 -19.29 5.83
N ALA A 44 -4.92 -19.47 7.12
CA ALA A 44 -4.01 -19.16 8.20
C ALA A 44 -2.70 -19.93 8.03
N ASN A 45 -1.61 -19.21 7.82
CA ASN A 45 -0.28 -19.80 7.87
C ASN A 45 0.15 -19.81 9.34
N LYS A 46 0.24 -21.00 9.96
CA LYS A 46 0.47 -21.18 11.41
C LYS A 46 1.72 -20.49 11.99
N MET A 47 2.56 -19.90 11.15
CA MET A 47 3.85 -19.30 11.52
C MET A 47 3.90 -17.77 11.50
N LEU A 48 2.85 -17.06 11.06
CA LEU A 48 2.84 -15.59 10.98
C LEU A 48 1.68 -15.04 11.81
N ASP A 49 1.98 -14.05 12.65
CA ASP A 49 0.95 -13.24 13.29
C ASP A 49 0.18 -12.47 12.21
N ARG A 50 -1.14 -12.40 12.34
CA ARG A 50 -2.01 -11.73 11.35
C ARG A 50 -1.77 -10.23 11.32
N ASP A 51 -1.46 -9.64 12.47
CA ASP A 51 -1.17 -8.22 12.58
C ASP A 51 0.18 -7.85 11.92
N ASP A 52 1.06 -8.83 11.70
CA ASP A 52 2.36 -8.68 11.03
C ASP A 52 2.34 -9.13 9.55
N MET A 53 1.18 -9.48 8.97
CA MET A 53 1.13 -10.02 7.61
C MET A 53 1.40 -8.98 6.53
N VAL A 54 0.71 -7.83 6.58
CA VAL A 54 0.82 -6.77 5.57
C VAL A 54 0.53 -5.40 6.19
N HIS A 55 1.42 -4.44 5.95
CA HIS A 55 1.19 -3.02 6.23
C HIS A 55 1.18 -2.21 4.93
N ILE A 56 0.20 -1.31 4.78
CA ILE A 56 0.03 -0.51 3.56
C ILE A 56 0.19 0.97 3.89
N GLY A 57 1.23 1.58 3.35
CA GLY A 57 1.37 3.04 3.29
C GLY A 57 0.73 3.62 2.03
N ILE A 58 0.04 4.74 2.15
CA ILE A 58 -0.60 5.42 1.01
C ILE A 58 -0.11 6.88 0.97
N CYS A 59 0.25 7.35 -0.21
CA CYS A 59 0.54 8.75 -0.46
C CYS A 59 -0.11 9.20 -1.77
N ALA A 60 -0.35 10.50 -1.91
CA ALA A 60 -0.85 11.10 -3.14
C ALA A 60 0.14 12.14 -3.64
N TRP A 61 0.34 12.17 -4.96
CA TRP A 61 1.10 13.24 -5.61
C TRP A 61 0.32 14.55 -5.56
N ARG A 62 1.05 15.65 -5.42
CA ARG A 62 0.53 17.03 -5.47
C ARG A 62 1.30 17.83 -6.51
N SER A 63 0.63 18.81 -7.11
CA SER A 63 1.25 19.70 -8.10
C SER A 63 2.55 20.30 -7.57
N GLY A 64 3.60 20.27 -8.41
CA GLY A 64 4.94 20.72 -8.06
C GLY A 64 5.82 19.71 -7.33
N GLN A 65 5.31 18.53 -6.95
CA GLN A 65 6.15 17.48 -6.38
C GLN A 65 6.95 16.75 -7.45
N SER A 66 8.23 16.55 -7.18
CA SER A 66 9.09 15.69 -7.98
C SER A 66 8.79 14.21 -7.75
N THR A 67 9.21 13.35 -8.67
CA THR A 67 9.12 11.90 -8.49
C THR A 67 9.85 11.43 -7.23
N GLY A 68 11.03 11.98 -6.94
CA GLY A 68 11.80 11.67 -5.73
C GLY A 68 11.02 11.96 -4.44
N GLN A 69 10.32 13.10 -4.37
CA GLN A 69 9.49 13.45 -3.21
C GLN A 69 8.30 12.50 -3.03
N VAL A 70 7.68 12.05 -4.12
CA VAL A 70 6.61 11.04 -4.04
C VAL A 70 7.14 9.72 -3.50
N MET A 71 8.30 9.28 -4.00
CA MET A 71 8.93 8.04 -3.54
C MET A 71 9.28 8.11 -2.05
N GLU A 72 9.86 9.23 -1.61
CA GLU A 72 10.18 9.46 -0.19
C GLU A 72 8.92 9.45 0.69
N HIS A 73 7.83 10.09 0.25
CA HIS A 73 6.56 10.09 0.96
C HIS A 73 5.91 8.70 1.00
N ALA A 74 6.00 7.92 -0.09
CA ALA A 74 5.49 6.56 -0.15
C ALA A 74 6.24 5.66 0.84
N GLU A 75 7.56 5.76 0.89
CA GLU A 75 8.39 5.02 1.84
C GLU A 75 8.11 5.43 3.29
N ALA A 76 8.00 6.74 3.56
CA ALA A 76 7.66 7.22 4.89
C ALA A 76 6.28 6.71 5.34
N ALA A 77 5.29 6.71 4.45
CA ALA A 77 3.96 6.16 4.72
C ALA A 77 4.01 4.65 5.00
N ALA A 78 4.77 3.89 4.23
CA ALA A 78 4.93 2.45 4.42
C ALA A 78 5.62 2.13 5.76
N ARG A 79 6.70 2.85 6.10
CA ARG A 79 7.38 2.73 7.39
C ARG A 79 6.44 3.07 8.55
N ASN A 80 5.67 4.15 8.45
CA ASN A 80 4.73 4.55 9.49
C ASN A 80 3.63 3.49 9.68
N ALA A 81 3.10 2.91 8.59
CA ALA A 81 2.11 1.85 8.67
C ALA A 81 2.65 0.60 9.40
N ALA A 82 3.89 0.21 9.14
CA ALA A 82 4.54 -0.90 9.83
C ALA A 82 4.79 -0.60 11.32
N LEU A 83 5.21 0.62 11.66
CA LEU A 83 5.44 1.02 13.06
C LEU A 83 4.15 1.15 13.86
N GLN A 84 3.03 1.53 13.22
CA GLN A 84 1.73 1.67 13.87
C GLN A 84 0.94 0.35 13.98
N GLY A 85 1.33 -0.67 13.21
CA GLY A 85 0.61 -1.95 13.08
C GLY A 85 0.73 -2.92 14.26
N GLY A 86 1.45 -2.57 15.33
CA GLY A 86 1.58 -3.39 16.54
C GLY A 86 0.60 -3.03 17.67
N LYS A 87 -0.67 -2.77 17.36
CA LYS A 87 -1.72 -2.45 18.35
C LYS A 87 -2.96 -3.31 18.23
#